data_AF-A0A3C2C819-F1
#
_entry.id   AF-A0A3C2C819-F1
#
_cell.length_a   1.000
_cell.length_b   1.000
_cell.length_c   1.000
_cell.angle_alpha   90.00
_cell.angle_beta   90.00
_cell.angle_gamma   90.00
#
_symmetry.space_group_name_H-M   'P 1'
#
loop_
_entity.id
_entity.type
_entity.pdbx_description
1 polymer ?
#
loop_
_entity_poly.entity_id
_entity_poly.type
_entity_poly.pdbx_seq_one_letter_code
_entity_poly.pdbx_strand_id
1 'polypeptide(L)' 'GWYAYQRYTDEDLLPWDHIDAGVSKEYLIREHKNALEGKTTPDCRAGRCPGCGLCAGLEMEPELVGGKKIAEIQNAV' A
#
# COMPACT_ATOMS: atom_id res chain seq x y z
N GLY A 1 8.44 -23.12 -19.63
CA GLY A 1 7.53 -22.37 -18.75
C GLY A 1 7.74 -20.89 -18.99
N TRP A 2 6.81 -20.23 -19.68
CA TRP A 2 6.93 -18.83 -20.12
C TRP A 2 6.48 -17.83 -19.03
N TYR A 3 5.50 -18.22 -18.21
CA TYR A 3 4.91 -17.36 -17.16
C TYR A 3 5.89 -16.92 -16.07
N ALA A 4 6.91 -17.73 -15.77
CA ALA A 4 7.88 -17.45 -14.70
C ALA A 4 8.97 -16.42 -15.08
N TYR A 5 9.09 -16.06 -16.37
CA TYR A 5 10.11 -15.14 -16.86
C TYR A 5 9.52 -13.83 -17.41
N GLN A 6 8.19 -13.70 -17.37
CA GLN A 6 7.53 -12.48 -17.82
C GLN A 6 7.91 -11.34 -16.88
N ARG A 7 8.40 -10.24 -17.46
CA ARG A 7 8.61 -8.97 -16.75
C ARG A 7 7.45 -8.04 -17.09
N TYR A 8 6.93 -7.38 -16.07
CA TYR A 8 5.89 -6.36 -16.19
C TYR A 8 6.49 -4.99 -15.89
N THR A 9 6.02 -3.97 -16.59
CA THR A 9 6.25 -2.56 -16.26
C THR A 9 5.10 -2.02 -15.42
N ASP A 10 5.24 -0.79 -14.94
CA ASP A 10 4.23 -0.15 -14.08
C ASP A 10 2.92 0.15 -14.86
N GLU A 11 3.01 0.24 -16.18
CA GLU A 11 1.91 0.54 -17.11
C GLU A 11 1.19 -0.71 -17.61
N ASP A 12 1.76 -1.90 -17.39
CA ASP A 12 1.17 -3.15 -17.83
C ASP A 12 -0.10 -3.49 -17.04
N LEU A 13 -1.04 -4.17 -17.72
CA LEU A 13 -2.12 -4.87 -17.05
C LEU A 13 -1.56 -6.12 -16.40
N LEU A 14 -1.63 -6.16 -15.07
CA LEU A 14 -1.10 -7.26 -14.28
C LEU A 14 -2.15 -8.37 -14.19
N PRO A 15 -1.75 -9.65 -14.16
CA PRO A 15 -2.69 -10.76 -14.02
C PRO A 15 -3.58 -10.67 -12.77
N TRP A 16 -3.14 -9.92 -11.75
CA TRP A 16 -3.84 -9.70 -10.49
C TRP A 16 -4.54 -8.33 -10.40
N ASP A 17 -4.58 -7.51 -11.46
CA ASP A 17 -5.25 -6.20 -11.44
C ASP A 17 -6.77 -6.29 -11.17
N HIS A 18 -7.37 -7.48 -11.31
CA HIS A 18 -8.77 -7.74 -10.97
C HIS A 18 -9.00 -8.01 -9.47
N ILE A 19 -7.93 -8.07 -8.66
CA ILE A 19 -8.00 -8.30 -7.22
C ILE A 19 -7.90 -6.96 -6.51
N ASP A 20 -8.96 -6.60 -5.79
CA ASP A 20 -8.97 -5.41 -4.93
C ASP A 20 -8.66 -5.81 -3.47
N ALA A 21 -7.52 -5.32 -2.97
CA ALA A 21 -7.10 -5.50 -1.57
C ALA A 21 -7.33 -4.26 -0.70
N GLY A 22 -8.00 -3.22 -1.23
CA GLY A 22 -8.18 -1.92 -0.60
C GLY A 22 -6.93 -1.03 -0.61
N VAL A 23 -5.84 -1.45 -1.26
CA VAL A 23 -4.61 -0.68 -1.42
C VAL A 23 -4.52 -0.16 -2.86
N SER A 24 -4.20 1.12 -3.03
CA SER A 24 -4.08 1.76 -4.35
C SER A 24 -2.93 1.20 -5.18
N LYS A 25 -3.14 1.07 -6.50
CA LYS A 25 -2.11 0.61 -7.46
C LYS A 25 -0.92 1.57 -7.49
N GLU A 26 -1.17 2.86 -7.37
CA GLU A 26 -0.15 3.92 -7.32
C GLU A 26 0.78 3.73 -6.11
N TYR A 27 0.21 3.38 -4.94
CA TYR A 27 1.00 3.05 -3.76
C TYR A 27 1.87 1.82 -4.00
N LEU A 28 1.31 0.73 -4.56
CA LEU A 28 2.06 -0.51 -4.82
C LEU A 28 3.23 -0.28 -5.79
N ILE A 29 3.02 0.51 -6.86
CA ILE A 29 4.08 0.89 -7.80
C ILE A 29 5.19 1.68 -7.09
N ARG A 30 4.82 2.65 -6.24
CA ARG A 30 5.78 3.43 -5.46
C ARG A 30 6.58 2.55 -4.50
N GLU A 31 5.93 1.64 -3.79
CA GLU A 31 6.58 0.72 -2.86
C GLU A 31 7.50 -0.27 -3.56
N HIS A 32 7.13 -0.74 -4.76
CA HIS A 32 8.00 -1.56 -5.60
C HIS A 32 9.30 -0.82 -5.94
N LYS A 33 9.21 0.46 -6.35
CA LYS A 33 10.40 1.31 -6.61
C LYS A 33 11.26 1.49 -5.36
N ASN A 34 10.63 1.80 -4.22
CA ASN A 34 11.34 1.93 -2.94
C ASN A 34 12.07 0.63 -2.56
N ALA A 35 11.45 -0.52 -2.76
CA ALA A 35 12.05 -1.82 -2.47
C ALA A 35 13.28 -2.11 -3.35
N LEU A 36 13.21 -1.78 -4.65
CA LEU A 36 14.35 -1.88 -5.56
C LEU A 36 15.51 -0.96 -5.15
N GLU A 37 15.21 0.18 -4.55
CA GLU A 37 16.19 1.12 -3.99
C GLU A 37 16.66 0.78 -2.57
N GLY A 38 16.13 -0.28 -1.95
CA GLY A 38 16.43 -0.67 -0.57
C GLY A 38 15.89 0.29 0.49
N LYS A 39 14.92 1.15 0.13
CA LYS A 39 14.27 2.09 1.04
C LYS A 39 13.15 1.39 1.80
N THR A 40 13.09 1.61 3.11
CA THR A 40 12.03 1.06 3.96
C THR A 40 10.91 2.07 4.14
N THR A 41 9.68 1.55 4.18
CA THR A 41 8.49 2.34 4.48
C THR A 41 8.21 2.24 5.98
N PRO A 42 7.98 3.38 6.66
CA PRO A 42 7.76 3.39 8.10
C PRO A 42 6.42 2.73 8.46
N ASP A 43 6.37 2.15 9.67
CA ASP A 43 5.14 1.57 10.22
C ASP A 43 4.08 2.66 10.46
N CYS A 44 2.93 2.56 9.77
CA CYS A 44 1.84 3.52 9.87
C CYS A 44 1.17 3.58 11.26
N ARG A 45 1.38 2.57 12.11
CA ARG A 45 0.83 2.51 13.48
C ARG A 45 1.58 3.41 14.46
N ALA A 46 2.88 3.61 14.21
CA ALA A 46 3.78 4.38 15.09
C ALA A 46 4.40 5.61 14.40
N GLY A 47 4.28 5.70 13.07
CA GLY A 47 4.82 6.77 12.25
C GLY A 47 3.73 7.39 11.36
N ARG A 48 4.15 8.17 10.36
CA ARG A 48 3.24 8.85 9.43
C ARG A 48 2.52 7.83 8.53
N CYS A 49 1.23 8.04 8.28
CA CYS A 49 0.49 7.28 7.27
C CYS A 49 1.19 7.40 5.90
N PRO A 50 1.51 6.28 5.23
CA PRO A 50 2.22 6.31 3.95
C PRO A 50 1.27 6.48 2.74
N GLY A 51 -0.03 6.60 2.98
CA GLY A 51 -1.04 6.84 1.95
C GLY A 51 -1.34 5.61 1.09
N CYS A 52 -1.46 4.42 1.68
CA CYS A 52 -1.79 3.20 0.94
C CYS A 52 -3.23 3.17 0.41
N GLY A 53 -4.13 3.96 0.99
CA GLY A 53 -5.55 4.01 0.64
C GLY A 53 -6.44 3.07 1.44
N LEU A 54 -5.88 2.10 2.19
CA LEU A 54 -6.64 1.10 2.93
C LEU A 54 -7.61 1.70 3.95
N CYS A 55 -7.10 2.55 4.86
CA CYS A 55 -7.94 3.06 5.95
C CYS A 55 -9.01 4.02 5.46
N ALA A 56 -8.67 4.90 4.51
CA ALA A 56 -9.62 5.83 3.90
C ALA A 56 -10.64 5.10 3.01
N GLY A 57 -10.19 4.18 2.14
CA GLY A 57 -11.06 3.49 1.19
C GLY A 57 -12.03 2.50 1.83
N LEU A 58 -11.70 1.97 3.02
CA LEU A 58 -12.59 1.11 3.80
C LEU A 58 -13.32 1.86 4.92
N GLU A 59 -13.22 3.20 4.98
CA GLU A 59 -13.81 4.04 6.02
C GLU A 59 -13.51 3.51 7.44
N MET A 60 -12.29 3.04 7.65
CA MET A 60 -11.89 2.38 8.90
C MET A 60 -10.95 3.25 9.74
N GLU A 61 -11.18 3.24 11.04
CA GLU A 61 -10.30 3.83 12.05
C GLU A 61 -9.67 2.72 12.90
N PRO A 62 -8.41 2.33 12.64
CA PRO A 62 -7.73 1.30 13.41
C PRO A 62 -7.60 1.66 14.90
N GLU A 63 -8.17 0.83 15.76
CA GLU A 63 -7.92 0.87 17.20
C GLU A 63 -6.78 -0.08 17.58
N LEU A 64 -5.75 0.46 18.24
CA LEU A 64 -4.66 -0.35 18.77
C LEU A 64 -4.95 -0.81 20.19
N VAL A 65 -4.62 -2.06 20.50
CA VAL A 65 -4.70 -2.60 21.87
C VAL A 65 -3.93 -1.68 22.82
N GLY A 66 -4.58 -1.30 23.93
CA GLY A 66 -4.04 -0.33 24.89
C GLY A 66 -4.40 1.13 24.61
N GLY A 67 -5.32 1.40 23.67
CA GLY A 67 -5.88 2.75 23.45
C GLY A 67 -4.90 3.73 22.79
N LYS A 68 -3.84 3.22 22.15
CA LYS A 68 -2.90 4.07 21.41
C LYS A 68 -3.59 4.60 20.16
N LYS A 69 -3.50 5.91 19.95
CA LYS A 69 -3.93 6.54 18.70
C LYS A 69 -2.90 6.27 17.62
N ILE A 70 -3.38 5.98 16.41
CA ILE A 70 -2.56 5.93 15.20
C ILE A 70 -2.29 7.35 14.68
N ALA A 71 -1.34 7.49 13.76
CA ALA A 71 -1.15 8.75 13.06
C ALA A 71 -2.34 9.10 12.17
N GLU A 72 -2.48 10.39 11.86
CA GLU A 72 -3.52 10.91 10.99
C GLU A 72 -3.55 10.17 9.64
N ILE A 73 -4.74 9.68 9.28
CA ILE A 73 -4.97 8.96 8.04
C ILE A 73 -4.90 9.96 6.88
N GLN A 74 -4.01 9.72 5.93
CA GLN A 74 -3.94 10.53 4.71
C GLN A 74 -5.13 10.23 3.79
N ASN A 75 -5.62 11.28 3.13
CA ASN A 75 -6.75 11.21 2.20
C ASN A 75 -8.05 10.70 2.84
N ALA A 76 -8.24 10.92 4.15
CA ALA A 76 -9.53 10.75 4.79
C ALA A 76 -10.52 11.77 4.17
N VAL A 77 -11.64 11.26 3.67
CA VAL A 77 -12.75 12.05 3.11
C VAL A 77 -13.68 12.48 4.24
#